data_AF-A0A0A2A4C3-F1
#
_entry.id   AF-A0A0A2A4C3-F1
#
_cell.length_a   1.000
_cell.length_b   1.000
_cell.length_c   1.000
_cell.angle_alpha   90.00
_cell.angle_beta   90.00
_cell.angle_gamma   90.00
#
_symmetry.space_group_name_H-M   'P 1'
#
loop_
_entity.id
_entity.type
_entity.pdbx_description
1 polymer ?
#
loop_
_entity_poly.entity_id
_entity_poly.type
_entity_poly.pdbx_seq_one_letter_code
_entity_poly.pdbx_strand_id
1 'polypeptide(L)' 'MAIKAKSKGFDLKGIYLNIEKLMTQNSERKIKKLIIDIFIPESISNETIDFLKKASKECPVTRNLSQDIDIKISWHH' A
#
# COMPACT_ATOMS: atom_id res chain seq x y z
N MET A 1 -0.85 -5.35 -6.34
CA MET A 1 -2.21 -5.28 -5.76
C MET A 1 -3.29 -5.09 -6.81
N ALA A 2 -3.53 -3.88 -7.31
CA ALA A 2 -4.66 -3.58 -8.20
C ALA A 2 -4.72 -4.45 -9.48
N ILE A 3 -3.57 -4.72 -10.10
CA ILE A 3 -3.48 -5.56 -11.31
C ILE A 3 -3.94 -7.00 -11.01
N LYS A 4 -3.46 -7.61 -9.91
CA LYS A 4 -3.85 -8.97 -9.49
C LYS A 4 -5.31 -9.04 -9.01
N ALA A 5 -5.84 -7.95 -8.46
CA ALA A 5 -7.23 -7.88 -8.04
C ALA A 5 -8.19 -7.82 -9.24
N LYS A 6 -7.86 -6.99 -10.25
CA LYS A 6 -8.61 -6.92 -11.51
C LYS A 6 -8.60 -8.26 -12.26
N SER A 7 -7.49 -8.99 -12.28
CA SER A 7 -7.43 -10.32 -12.91
C SER A 7 -8.27 -11.38 -12.18
N LYS A 8 -8.66 -11.13 -10.93
CA LYS A 8 -9.56 -11.99 -10.14
C LYS A 8 -11.02 -11.51 -10.14
N GLY A 9 -11.34 -10.43 -10.86
CA GLY A 9 -12.69 -9.87 -10.91
C GLY A 9 -13.10 -9.08 -9.66
N PHE A 10 -12.16 -8.71 -8.78
CA PHE A 10 -12.49 -7.89 -7.62
C PHE A 10 -12.76 -6.44 -8.02
N ASP A 11 -13.89 -5.90 -7.56
CA ASP A 11 -14.18 -4.48 -7.65
C ASP A 11 -13.39 -3.73 -6.57
N LEU A 12 -12.64 -2.71 -6.99
CA LEU A 12 -11.83 -1.86 -6.11
C LEU A 12 -12.43 -0.46 -5.98
N LYS A 13 -13.65 -0.24 -6.47
CA LYS A 13 -14.30 1.06 -6.46
C LYS A 13 -14.43 1.59 -5.03
N GLY A 14 -14.02 2.84 -4.85
CA GLY A 14 -14.07 3.53 -3.56
C GLY A 14 -12.85 3.27 -2.66
N ILE A 15 -11.96 2.33 -3.01
CA ILE A 15 -10.68 2.18 -2.31
C ILE A 15 -9.76 3.33 -2.73
N TYR A 16 -9.17 4.01 -1.75
CA TYR A 16 -8.17 5.06 -1.99
C TYR A 16 -7.01 4.95 -1.00
N LEU A 17 -5.92 5.63 -1.33
CA LEU A 17 -4.69 5.62 -0.55
C LEU A 17 -4.23 7.05 -0.29
N ASN A 18 -3.88 7.35 0.95
CA ASN A 18 -3.10 8.53 1.31
C ASN A 18 -1.65 8.12 1.50
N ILE A 19 -0.74 8.86 0.89
CA ILE A 19 0.70 8.57 0.94
C ILE A 19 1.44 9.82 1.39
N GLU A 20 2.10 9.72 2.53
CA GLU A 20 3.02 10.73 3.03
C GLU A 20 4.46 10.24 2.88
N LYS A 21 5.35 11.12 2.42
CA LYS A 21 6.79 10.85 2.38
C LYS A 21 7.55 11.79 3.30
N LEU A 22 8.49 11.24 4.05
CA LEU A 22 9.43 12.00 4.86
C LEU A 22 10.81 11.91 4.22
N MET A 23 11.40 13.07 3.92
CA MET A 23 12.72 13.17 3.33
C MET A 23 13.80 13.14 4.42
N THR A 24 15.01 12.72 4.07
CA THR A 24 16.21 12.92 4.89
C THR A 24 16.44 14.42 5.14
N GLN A 25 16.87 14.79 6.36
CA GLN A 25 17.06 16.19 6.77
C GLN A 25 18.50 16.68 6.59
N ASN A 26 19.50 15.86 6.95
CA ASN A 26 20.92 16.28 7.04
C ASN A 26 21.87 15.39 6.22
N SER A 27 21.37 14.75 5.17
CA SER A 27 22.14 13.91 4.25
C SER A 27 21.66 14.13 2.81
N GLU A 28 22.23 13.39 1.85
CA GLU A 28 21.71 13.36 0.47
C GLU A 28 20.18 13.19 0.47
N ARG A 29 19.49 14.03 -0.31
CA ARG A 29 18.03 14.11 -0.33
C ARG A 29 17.44 12.81 -0.87
N LYS A 30 16.94 11.98 0.03
CA LYS A 30 16.32 10.68 -0.26
C LYS A 30 15.05 10.55 0.58
N ILE A 31 14.13 9.70 0.14
CA ILE A 31 12.95 9.36 0.95
C ILE A 31 13.45 8.46 2.09
N LYS A 32 13.27 8.90 3.34
CA LYS A 32 13.62 8.13 4.53
C LYS A 32 12.47 7.20 4.95
N LYS A 33 11.24 7.67 4.79
CA LYS A 33 10.04 6.95 5.22
C LYS A 33 8.86 7.22 4.30
N LEU A 34 8.06 6.19 4.07
CA LEU A 34 6.75 6.24 3.45
C LEU A 34 5.69 5.80 4.46
N ILE A 35 4.65 6.61 4.62
CA ILE A 35 3.47 6.29 5.42
C ILE A 35 2.31 6.17 4.43
N ILE A 36 1.68 5.00 4.42
CA ILE A 36 0.62 4.65 3.47
C ILE A 36 -0.61 4.26 4.27
N ASP A 37 -1.66 5.06 4.16
CA ASP A 37 -2.97 4.78 4.74
C ASP A 37 -3.91 4.33 3.63
N ILE A 38 -4.37 3.09 3.72
CA ILE A 38 -5.28 2.47 2.75
C ILE A 38 -6.68 2.49 3.35
N PHE A 39 -7.60 3.16 2.67
CA PHE A 39 -9.00 3.27 3.09
C PHE A 39 -9.86 2.38 2.20
N ILE A 40 -10.58 1.46 2.83
CA ILE A 40 -11.43 0.48 2.18
C ILE A 40 -12.87 0.71 2.63
N PRO A 41 -13.84 0.87 1.70
CA PRO A 41 -15.25 0.94 2.06
C PRO A 41 -15.75 -0.36 2.71
N GLU A 42 -16.67 -0.26 3.66
CA GLU A 42 -17.32 -1.42 4.31
C GLU A 42 -18.04 -2.36 3.32
N SER A 43 -18.39 -1.87 2.13
CA SER A 43 -19.02 -2.66 1.06
C SER A 43 -18.09 -3.71 0.43
N ILE A 44 -16.78 -3.66 0.71
CA ILE A 44 -15.81 -4.61 0.18
C ILE A 44 -15.74 -5.86 1.08
N SER A 45 -15.81 -7.04 0.45
CA SER A 45 -15.77 -8.31 1.18
C SER A 45 -14.44 -8.54 1.89
N ASN A 46 -14.50 -9.19 3.07
CA ASN A 46 -13.31 -9.56 3.85
C ASN A 46 -12.30 -10.40 3.04
N GLU A 47 -12.79 -11.28 2.15
CA GLU A 47 -11.92 -12.05 1.25
C GLU A 47 -11.09 -11.13 0.33
N THR A 48 -11.72 -10.10 -0.23
CA THR A 48 -11.05 -9.12 -1.08
C THR A 48 -10.02 -8.32 -0.27
N ILE A 49 -10.37 -7.93 0.96
CA ILE A 49 -9.47 -7.22 1.89
C ILE A 49 -8.23 -8.07 2.19
N ASP A 50 -8.42 -9.33 2.55
CA ASP A 50 -7.32 -10.25 2.87
C ASP A 50 -6.43 -10.52 1.66
N PHE A 51 -7.03 -10.64 0.47
CA PHE A 51 -6.30 -10.74 -0.77
C PHE A 51 -5.46 -9.49 -1.04
N LEU A 52 -6.01 -8.29 -0.86
CA LEU A 52 -5.29 -7.03 -1.04
C LEU A 52 -4.12 -6.92 -0.05
N LYS A 53 -4.33 -7.28 1.22
CA LYS A 53 -3.29 -7.35 2.25
C LYS A 53 -2.18 -8.33 1.89
N LYS A 54 -2.50 -9.49 1.30
CA LYS A 54 -1.48 -10.43 0.84
C LYS A 54 -0.73 -9.93 -0.39
N ALA A 55 -1.47 -9.40 -1.37
CA ALA A 55 -0.91 -8.88 -2.61
C ALA A 55 -0.07 -7.60 -2.40
N SER A 56 -0.23 -6.89 -1.28
CA SER A 56 0.60 -5.75 -0.90
C SER A 56 2.00 -6.17 -0.51
N LYS A 57 2.12 -7.26 0.27
CA LYS A 57 3.39 -7.86 0.71
C LYS A 57 4.20 -8.39 -0.47
N GLU A 58 3.52 -8.88 -1.51
CA GLU A 58 4.15 -9.37 -2.74
C GLU A 58 4.40 -8.28 -3.78
N CYS A 59 4.12 -7.01 -3.48
CA CYS A 59 4.32 -5.91 -4.43
C CYS A 59 5.82 -5.74 -4.74
N PRO A 60 6.25 -5.86 -6.01
CA PRO A 60 7.66 -5.71 -6.38
C PRO A 60 8.25 -4.36 -5.97
N VAL A 61 7.44 -3.29 -6.04
CA VAL A 61 7.85 -1.94 -5.64
C VAL A 61 8.14 -1.87 -4.15
N THR A 62 7.24 -2.40 -3.31
CA THR A 62 7.43 -2.43 -1.85
C THR A 62 8.66 -3.24 -1.46
N ARG A 63 8.89 -4.41 -2.09
CA ARG A 63 10.09 -5.23 -1.84
C ARG A 63 11.39 -4.51 -2.18
N ASN A 64 11.43 -3.78 -3.29
CA ASN A 64 12.63 -3.03 -3.67
C ASN A 64 12.87 -1.86 -2.72
N LEU A 65 11.82 -1.11 -2.37
CA LEU A 65 11.96 0.09 -1.53
C LEU A 65 12.21 -0.22 -0.05
N SER A 66 11.73 -1.35 0.48
CA SER A 66 11.87 -1.71 1.90
C SER A 66 13.30 -1.98 2.35
N GLN A 67 14.24 -2.15 1.41
CA GLN A 67 15.65 -2.35 1.75
C GLN A 67 16.32 -1.05 2.20
N ASP A 68 15.83 0.09 1.71
CA ASP A 68 16.45 1.41 1.91
C ASP A 68 15.55 2.41 2.65
N ILE A 69 14.24 2.13 2.75
CA ILE A 69 13.21 3.07 3.22
C ILE A 69 12.31 2.38 4.24
N ASP A 70 11.99 3.07 5.34
CA ASP A 70 10.96 2.62 6.30
C ASP A 70 9.57 2.77 5.65
N ILE A 71 8.84 1.68 5.44
CA ILE A 71 7.50 1.70 4.86
C ILE A 71 6.51 1.24 5.92
N LYS A 72 5.59 2.13 6.30
CA LYS A 72 4.46 1.81 7.19
C LYS A 72 3.17 1.81 6.39
N ILE A 73 2.44 0.70 6.48
CA ILE A 73 1.14 0.53 5.81
C ILE A 73 0.08 0.30 6.88
N SER A 74 -0.92 1.17 6.92
CA SER A 74 -2.11 1.07 7.76
C SER A 74 -3.33 0.78 6.90
N TRP A 75 -4.24 -0.03 7.42
CA TRP A 75 -5.49 -0.39 6.74
C TRP A 75 -6.65 0.11 7.58
N HIS A 76 -7.50 0.94 6.96
CA HIS A 76 -8.70 1.53 7.54
C HIS A 76 -9.90 0.93 6.81
N HIS A 77 -10.83 0.35 7.58
CA HIS A 77 -12.10 -0.20 7.13
C HIS A 77 -13.19 0.49 7.95
#